data_AF-A0A367ZES6-F1
#
_entry.id   AF-A0A367ZES6-F1
#
_cell.length_a   1.000
_cell.length_b   1.000
_cell.length_c   1.000
_cell.angle_alpha   90.00
_cell.angle_beta   90.00
_cell.angle_gamma   90.00
#
_symmetry.space_group_name_H-M   'P 1'
#
loop_
_entity.id
_entity.type
_entity.pdbx_description
1 polymer ?
#
loop_
_entity_poly.entity_id
_entity_poly.type
_entity_poly.pdbx_seq_one_letter_code
_entity_poly.pdbx_strand_id
1 'polypeptide(L)'
;MSPKNIIEQVLKNNIEIIAICDHNSAKNIPAVIRAAHNKNVCVIPGMEISTIEEVHILALFENIEFANEMEKLVYENLEGLNDPDLFGMQVIANEFDEVEGFEEKLLIGSVNLSIEQVVDYIHKFNGLAIASHIDKQHYSIISQLGFIPENLQLDALEISKNLDQTETKLIMSKYSRFPFLKNSDAHFIEDLGNVFNEFLIEQPTFEEIKKALQGEAGRKVNIGRVM
;
A
#
# COMPACT_ATOMS: atom_id res chain seq x y z
N MET A 1 2.17 3.92 -13.64
CA MET A 1 2.56 2.69 -14.37
C MET A 1 1.29 2.04 -14.91
N SER A 2 1.32 1.38 -16.08
CA SER A 2 0.11 0.80 -16.68
C SER A 2 -0.15 -0.64 -16.20
N PRO A 3 -1.42 -1.10 -16.14
CA PRO A 3 -1.78 -2.39 -15.55
C PRO A 3 -1.05 -3.61 -16.12
N LYS A 4 -0.93 -3.69 -17.46
CA LYS A 4 -0.25 -4.81 -18.11
C LYS A 4 1.24 -4.82 -17.80
N ASN A 5 1.89 -3.66 -17.89
CA ASN A 5 3.32 -3.52 -17.61
C ASN A 5 3.66 -3.91 -16.16
N ILE A 6 2.80 -3.53 -15.19
CA ILE A 6 2.95 -3.93 -13.78
C ILE A 6 3.04 -5.46 -13.68
N ILE A 7 2.08 -6.18 -14.27
CA ILE A 7 2.04 -7.65 -14.18
C ILE A 7 3.21 -8.30 -14.92
N GLU A 8 3.62 -7.78 -16.07
CA GLU A 8 4.79 -8.29 -16.80
C GLU A 8 6.08 -8.14 -15.97
N GLN A 9 6.24 -7.00 -15.30
CA GLN A 9 7.40 -6.75 -14.44
C GLN A 9 7.37 -7.59 -13.16
N VAL A 10 6.21 -7.78 -12.53
CA VAL A 10 6.03 -8.69 -11.38
C VAL A 10 6.48 -10.10 -11.74
N LEU A 11 6.02 -10.62 -12.88
CA LEU A 11 6.41 -11.95 -13.37
C LEU A 11 7.91 -12.04 -13.65
N LYS A 12 8.49 -11.01 -14.27
CA LYS A 12 9.94 -10.95 -14.54
C LYS A 12 10.79 -11.02 -13.28
N ASN A 13 10.30 -10.45 -12.17
CA ASN A 13 10.96 -10.46 -10.87
C ASN A 13 10.58 -11.67 -9.99
N ASN A 14 9.80 -12.64 -10.50
CA ASN A 14 9.30 -13.80 -9.75
C ASN A 14 8.54 -13.42 -8.47
N ILE A 15 7.80 -12.32 -8.49
CA ILE A 15 6.97 -11.88 -7.38
C ILE A 15 5.62 -12.59 -7.46
N GLU A 16 5.25 -13.29 -6.40
CA GLU A 16 4.01 -14.09 -6.34
C GLU A 16 2.81 -13.28 -5.82
N ILE A 17 3.05 -12.20 -5.07
CA ILE A 17 2.03 -11.34 -4.48
C ILE A 17 2.41 -9.88 -4.71
N ILE A 18 1.47 -9.09 -5.23
CA ILE A 18 1.59 -7.63 -5.31
C ILE A 18 0.35 -6.98 -4.71
N ALA A 19 0.54 -5.91 -3.94
CA ALA A 19 -0.54 -5.01 -3.57
C ALA A 19 -0.48 -3.77 -4.47
N ILE A 20 -1.64 -3.33 -4.97
CA ILE A 20 -1.75 -2.08 -5.73
C ILE A 20 -2.30 -1.03 -4.80
N CYS A 21 -1.48 -0.02 -4.48
CA CYS A 21 -1.76 1.01 -3.50
C CYS A 21 -1.56 2.39 -4.12
N ASP A 22 -2.31 2.72 -5.17
CA ASP A 22 -2.31 4.08 -5.70
C ASP A 22 -2.77 5.07 -4.62
N HIS A 23 -2.28 6.31 -4.68
CA HIS A 23 -2.69 7.34 -3.74
C HIS A 23 -4.20 7.59 -3.82
N ASN A 24 -4.89 7.42 -2.70
CA ASN A 24 -6.31 7.76 -2.52
C ASN A 24 -7.28 7.16 -3.57
N SER A 25 -6.89 6.10 -4.28
CA SER A 25 -7.68 5.53 -5.38
C SER A 25 -7.49 4.02 -5.50
N ALA A 26 -8.57 3.30 -5.81
CA ALA A 26 -8.57 1.88 -6.15
C ALA A 26 -8.97 1.63 -7.63
N LYS A 27 -9.14 2.69 -8.44
CA LYS A 27 -9.73 2.61 -9.79
C LYS A 27 -8.98 1.73 -10.78
N ASN A 28 -7.66 1.61 -10.65
CA ASN A 28 -6.85 0.78 -11.54
C ASN A 28 -6.74 -0.68 -11.08
N ILE A 29 -7.13 -1.00 -9.84
CA ILE A 29 -7.01 -2.37 -9.29
C ILE A 29 -7.78 -3.40 -10.13
N PRO A 30 -9.04 -3.16 -10.55
CA PRO A 30 -9.76 -4.13 -11.38
C PRO A 30 -9.02 -4.47 -12.68
N ALA A 31 -8.39 -3.48 -13.30
CA ALA A 31 -7.61 -3.68 -14.52
C ALA A 31 -6.34 -4.49 -14.26
N VAL A 32 -5.65 -4.25 -13.13
CA VAL A 32 -4.47 -5.05 -12.75
C VAL A 32 -4.86 -6.49 -12.43
N ILE A 33 -5.98 -6.73 -11.74
CA ILE A 33 -6.51 -8.08 -11.48
C ILE A 33 -6.82 -8.79 -12.80
N ARG A 34 -7.51 -8.12 -13.75
CA ARG A 34 -7.78 -8.70 -15.08
C ARG A 34 -6.50 -8.97 -15.85
N ALA A 35 -5.51 -8.08 -15.78
CA ALA A 35 -4.20 -8.29 -16.39
C ALA A 35 -3.45 -9.47 -15.75
N ALA A 36 -3.67 -9.78 -14.47
CA ALA A 36 -3.12 -10.94 -13.77
C ALA A 36 -3.86 -12.26 -14.04
N HIS A 37 -5.02 -12.23 -14.70
CA HIS A 37 -5.84 -13.41 -14.93
C HIS A 37 -5.06 -14.53 -15.64
N ASN A 38 -5.18 -15.77 -15.15
CA ASN A 38 -4.42 -16.96 -15.59
C ASN A 38 -2.88 -16.86 -15.44
N LYS A 39 -2.36 -15.96 -14.60
CA LYS A 39 -0.93 -15.87 -14.27
C LYS A 39 -0.72 -16.25 -12.81
N ASN A 40 0.51 -16.66 -12.47
CA ASN A 40 0.87 -17.04 -11.10
C ASN A 40 1.22 -15.79 -10.25
N VAL A 41 0.26 -14.86 -10.15
CA VAL A 41 0.40 -13.61 -9.39
C VAL A 41 -0.92 -13.37 -8.64
N CYS A 42 -0.85 -13.23 -7.33
CA CYS A 42 -1.95 -12.74 -6.53
C CYS A 42 -1.88 -11.21 -6.44
N VAL A 43 -2.97 -10.54 -6.83
CA VAL A 43 -3.11 -9.10 -6.70
C VAL A 43 -4.00 -8.81 -5.50
N ILE A 44 -3.43 -8.16 -4.49
CA ILE A 44 -4.14 -7.70 -3.30
C ILE A 44 -4.66 -6.28 -3.56
N PRO A 45 -5.99 -6.06 -3.48
CA PRO A 45 -6.54 -4.71 -3.54
C PRO A 45 -6.00 -3.87 -2.37
N GLY A 46 -5.51 -2.67 -2.64
CA GLY A 46 -5.06 -1.76 -1.62
C GLY A 46 -5.19 -0.29 -2.02
N MET A 47 -4.74 0.59 -1.14
CA MET A 47 -4.74 2.05 -1.35
C MET A 47 -3.71 2.67 -0.43
N GLU A 48 -2.95 3.67 -0.89
CA GLU A 48 -2.15 4.51 0.01
C GLU A 48 -2.92 5.79 0.32
N ILE A 49 -3.43 5.89 1.54
CA ILE A 49 -4.30 7.00 1.95
C ILE A 49 -3.48 8.06 2.66
N SER A 50 -3.54 9.30 2.18
CA SER A 50 -2.91 10.44 2.84
C SER A 50 -3.91 11.09 3.80
N THR A 51 -3.68 10.94 5.11
CA THR A 51 -4.53 11.49 6.17
C THR A 51 -4.44 13.02 6.28
N ILE A 52 -5.31 13.64 7.07
CA ILE A 52 -5.28 15.09 7.30
C ILE A 52 -3.99 15.55 8.02
N GLU A 53 -3.35 14.67 8.78
CA GLU A 53 -2.03 14.89 9.38
C GLU A 53 -0.89 14.77 8.36
N GLU A 54 -1.23 14.56 7.07
CA GLU A 54 -0.29 14.22 6.01
C GLU A 54 0.53 12.97 6.38
N VAL A 55 -0.09 11.97 7.01
CA VAL A 55 0.51 10.64 7.24
C VAL A 55 -0.06 9.67 6.23
N HIS A 56 0.81 8.92 5.55
CA HIS A 56 0.39 7.86 4.64
C HIS A 56 0.13 6.55 5.37
N ILE A 57 -1.05 5.98 5.12
CA ILE A 57 -1.46 4.66 5.60
C ILE A 57 -1.75 3.78 4.40
N LEU A 58 -1.04 2.66 4.31
CA LEU A 58 -1.39 1.59 3.37
C LEU A 58 -2.58 0.82 3.93
N ALA A 59 -3.63 0.74 3.12
CA ALA A 59 -4.79 -0.08 3.37
C ALA A 59 -4.76 -1.27 2.42
N LEU A 60 -4.82 -2.49 2.93
CA LEU A 60 -4.96 -3.72 2.12
C LEU A 60 -6.31 -4.36 2.41
N PHE A 61 -6.98 -4.88 1.39
CA PHE A 61 -8.31 -5.45 1.50
C PHE A 61 -8.38 -6.87 0.96
N GLU A 62 -9.31 -7.65 1.50
CA GLU A 62 -9.56 -9.03 1.06
C GLU A 62 -10.06 -9.09 -0.39
N ASN A 63 -10.85 -8.10 -0.80
CA ASN A 63 -11.52 -8.07 -2.09
C ASN A 63 -11.71 -6.63 -2.60
N ILE A 64 -12.11 -6.52 -3.86
CA ILE A 64 -12.26 -5.23 -4.53
C ILE A 64 -13.47 -4.46 -4.01
N GLU A 65 -14.50 -5.15 -3.51
CA GLU A 65 -15.69 -4.53 -2.95
C GLU A 65 -15.35 -3.67 -1.73
N PHE A 66 -14.53 -4.18 -0.81
CA PHE A 66 -14.07 -3.40 0.34
C PHE A 66 -13.14 -2.25 -0.05
N ALA A 67 -12.26 -2.45 -1.03
CA ALA A 67 -11.41 -1.38 -1.55
C ALA A 67 -12.26 -0.24 -2.18
N ASN A 68 -13.33 -0.58 -2.90
CA ASN A 68 -14.26 0.38 -3.50
C ASN A 68 -15.06 1.15 -2.43
N GLU A 69 -15.49 0.51 -1.35
CA GLU A 69 -16.14 1.20 -0.22
C GLU A 69 -15.19 2.20 0.44
N MET A 70 -13.91 1.83 0.61
CA MET A 70 -12.89 2.75 1.10
C MET A 70 -12.62 3.89 0.11
N GLU A 71 -12.51 3.60 -1.19
CA GLU A 71 -12.31 4.61 -2.23
C GLU A 71 -13.44 5.64 -2.20
N LYS A 72 -14.70 5.20 -2.11
CA LYS A 72 -15.84 6.12 -2.05
C LYS A 72 -15.73 7.08 -0.87
N LEU A 73 -15.39 6.57 0.31
CA LEU A 73 -15.19 7.38 1.50
C LEU A 73 -14.04 8.37 1.32
N VAL A 74 -12.91 7.91 0.81
CA VAL A 74 -11.73 8.74 0.52
C VAL A 74 -12.06 9.84 -0.48
N TYR A 75 -12.74 9.49 -1.57
CA TYR A 75 -13.15 10.40 -2.63
C TYR A 75 -14.07 11.52 -2.14
N GLU A 76 -15.03 11.19 -1.27
CA GLU A 76 -15.96 12.14 -0.65
C GLU A 76 -15.24 13.13 0.29
N ASN A 77 -14.11 12.73 0.87
CA ASN A 77 -13.32 13.54 1.81
C ASN A 77 -12.05 14.15 1.19
N LEU A 78 -11.78 13.90 -0.09
CA LEU A 78 -10.64 14.45 -0.81
C LEU A 78 -11.02 15.77 -1.48
N GLU A 79 -10.29 16.84 -1.18
CA GLU A 79 -10.53 18.16 -1.77
C GLU A 79 -9.58 18.45 -2.95
N GLY A 80 -9.94 19.46 -3.76
CA GLY A 80 -9.14 19.88 -4.91
C GLY A 80 -9.43 19.10 -6.19
N LEU A 81 -9.03 19.70 -7.31
CA LEU A 81 -9.07 19.12 -8.64
C LEU A 81 -7.65 18.99 -9.16
N ASN A 82 -7.39 17.93 -9.91
CA ASN A 82 -6.09 17.72 -10.53
C ASN A 82 -5.85 18.79 -11.61
N ASP A 83 -4.62 19.29 -11.66
CA ASP A 83 -4.10 20.08 -12.78
C ASP A 83 -3.08 19.21 -13.52
N PRO A 84 -3.43 18.66 -14.70
CA PRO A 84 -2.54 17.77 -15.44
C PRO A 84 -1.22 18.40 -15.86
N ASP A 85 -1.15 19.73 -15.99
CA ASP A 85 0.09 20.44 -16.37
C ASP A 85 1.06 20.54 -15.18
N LEU A 86 0.55 20.51 -13.95
CA LEU A 86 1.35 20.62 -12.72
C LEU A 86 1.66 19.25 -12.08
N PHE A 87 0.67 18.37 -12.00
CA PHE A 87 0.74 17.11 -11.26
C PHE A 87 0.76 15.88 -12.17
N GLY A 88 0.61 16.08 -13.48
CA GLY A 88 0.54 15.01 -14.46
C GLY A 88 -0.86 14.41 -14.60
N MET A 89 -1.02 13.58 -15.62
CA MET A 89 -2.28 12.88 -15.88
C MET A 89 -2.46 11.73 -14.88
N GLN A 90 -3.60 11.72 -14.20
CA GLN A 90 -4.01 10.62 -13.33
C GLN A 90 -4.90 9.66 -14.13
N VAL A 91 -4.26 8.69 -14.79
CA VAL A 91 -4.89 7.82 -15.78
C VAL A 91 -5.64 6.67 -15.13
N ILE A 92 -6.85 6.41 -15.59
CA ILE A 92 -7.58 5.16 -15.39
C ILE A 92 -7.43 4.35 -16.67
N ALA A 93 -6.81 3.17 -16.57
CA ALA A 93 -6.51 2.32 -17.73
C ALA A 93 -7.12 0.93 -17.56
N ASN A 94 -7.38 0.27 -18.69
CA ASN A 94 -7.76 -1.14 -18.72
C ASN A 94 -6.56 -2.09 -18.75
N GLU A 95 -6.83 -3.40 -18.73
CA GLU A 95 -5.84 -4.47 -18.75
C GLU A 95 -5.00 -4.54 -20.03
N PHE A 96 -5.37 -3.78 -21.07
CA PHE A 96 -4.63 -3.66 -22.33
C PHE A 96 -3.79 -2.38 -22.41
N ASP A 97 -3.70 -1.64 -21.29
CA ASP A 97 -3.07 -0.32 -21.18
C ASP A 97 -3.75 0.78 -22.01
N GLU A 98 -5.02 0.59 -22.37
CA GLU A 98 -5.82 1.62 -23.03
C GLU A 98 -6.41 2.55 -21.96
N VAL A 99 -6.38 3.86 -22.24
CA VAL A 99 -6.93 4.88 -21.36
C VAL A 99 -8.46 4.83 -21.42
N GLU A 100 -9.11 4.57 -20.29
CA GLU A 100 -10.57 4.58 -20.14
C GLU A 100 -11.09 5.88 -19.51
N GLY A 101 -10.23 6.60 -18.81
CA GLY A 101 -10.58 7.88 -18.22
C GLY A 101 -9.43 8.52 -17.46
N PHE A 102 -9.77 9.61 -16.78
CA PHE A 102 -8.85 10.34 -15.92
C PHE A 102 -9.55 10.63 -14.59
N GLU A 103 -8.78 10.62 -13.52
CA GLU A 103 -9.24 11.09 -12.23
C GLU A 103 -9.26 12.61 -12.18
N GLU A 104 -10.38 13.17 -11.73
CA GLU A 104 -10.61 14.60 -11.60
C GLU A 104 -10.09 15.17 -10.27
N LYS A 105 -10.16 14.39 -9.18
CA LYS A 105 -9.66 14.81 -7.85
C LYS A 105 -8.14 14.80 -7.80
N LEU A 106 -7.51 15.69 -7.05
CA LEU A 106 -6.05 15.67 -6.87
C LEU A 106 -5.62 14.54 -5.91
N LEU A 107 -5.13 13.42 -6.44
CA LEU A 107 -4.90 12.20 -5.65
C LEU A 107 -3.72 12.30 -4.68
N ILE A 108 -2.74 13.17 -4.92
CA ILE A 108 -1.64 13.41 -3.98
C ILE A 108 -2.08 14.23 -2.73
N GLY A 109 -3.29 14.78 -2.74
CA GLY A 109 -3.81 15.56 -1.63
C GLY A 109 -4.13 14.72 -0.38
N SER A 110 -4.29 15.40 0.74
CA SER A 110 -4.76 14.79 1.98
C SER A 110 -6.28 14.68 2.03
N VAL A 111 -6.79 13.58 2.56
CA VAL A 111 -8.21 13.44 2.89
C VAL A 111 -8.54 14.16 4.18
N ASN A 112 -9.75 14.70 4.30
CA ASN A 112 -10.26 15.31 5.53
C ASN A 112 -10.69 14.27 6.58
N LEU A 113 -9.81 13.32 6.89
CA LEU A 113 -9.97 12.28 7.90
C LEU A 113 -8.68 12.15 8.71
N SER A 114 -8.81 12.05 10.04
CA SER A 114 -7.68 11.79 10.93
C SER A 114 -7.10 10.40 10.72
N ILE A 115 -5.84 10.20 11.12
CA ILE A 115 -5.19 8.90 11.11
C ILE A 115 -5.99 7.82 11.86
N GLU A 116 -6.60 8.15 13.01
CA GLU A 116 -7.45 7.22 13.75
C GLU A 116 -8.70 6.87 12.95
N GLN A 117 -9.36 7.86 12.35
CA GLN A 117 -10.55 7.61 11.52
C GLN A 117 -10.21 6.71 10.33
N VAL A 118 -9.09 6.96 9.64
CA VAL A 118 -8.65 6.15 8.51
C VAL A 118 -8.40 4.70 8.95
N VAL A 119 -7.67 4.48 10.04
CA VAL A 119 -7.41 3.13 10.58
C VAL A 119 -8.72 2.43 10.96
N ASP A 120 -9.63 3.12 11.66
CA ASP A 120 -10.93 2.57 12.05
C ASP A 120 -11.78 2.16 10.83
N TYR A 121 -11.79 2.96 9.77
CA TYR A 121 -12.51 2.63 8.53
C TYR A 121 -11.89 1.47 7.77
N ILE A 122 -10.55 1.39 7.69
CA ILE A 122 -9.86 0.25 7.09
C ILE A 122 -10.30 -1.05 7.78
N HIS A 123 -10.28 -1.07 9.12
CA HIS A 123 -10.71 -2.24 9.90
C HIS A 123 -12.20 -2.53 9.79
N LYS A 124 -13.05 -1.49 9.72
CA LYS A 124 -14.50 -1.65 9.46
C LYS A 124 -14.77 -2.32 8.12
N PHE A 125 -13.91 -2.14 7.13
CA PHE A 125 -13.95 -2.82 5.83
C PHE A 125 -13.08 -4.08 5.78
N ASN A 126 -12.81 -4.70 6.94
CA ASN A 126 -12.02 -5.93 7.08
C ASN A 126 -10.60 -5.84 6.45
N GLY A 127 -10.06 -4.64 6.31
CA GLY A 127 -8.72 -4.41 5.79
C GLY A 127 -7.62 -4.49 6.84
N LEU A 128 -6.38 -4.38 6.37
CA LEU A 128 -5.17 -4.22 7.20
C LEU A 128 -4.66 -2.79 7.06
N ALA A 129 -4.37 -2.15 8.19
CA ALA A 129 -3.83 -0.79 8.26
C ALA A 129 -2.33 -0.83 8.58
N ILE A 130 -1.52 -0.33 7.66
CA ILE A 130 -0.06 -0.37 7.76
C ILE A 130 0.46 1.06 7.67
N ALA A 131 1.22 1.52 8.67
CA ALA A 131 1.84 2.85 8.57
C ALA A 131 2.96 2.81 7.52
N SER A 132 2.81 3.61 6.47
CA SER A 132 3.73 3.65 5.33
C SER A 132 5.05 4.33 5.72
N HIS A 133 6.17 3.83 5.17
CA HIS A 133 7.52 4.42 5.25
C HIS A 133 7.81 5.29 6.49
N ILE A 134 7.67 4.69 7.69
CA ILE A 134 7.62 5.39 8.99
C ILE A 134 8.85 6.25 9.33
N ASP A 135 9.95 6.06 8.60
CA ASP A 135 11.24 6.73 8.77
C ASP A 135 11.47 7.90 7.82
N LYS A 136 10.61 8.12 6.80
CA LYS A 136 10.76 9.25 5.88
C LYS A 136 10.56 10.58 6.60
N GLN A 137 11.22 11.63 6.11
CA GLN A 137 11.12 13.00 6.64
C GLN A 137 9.79 13.70 6.32
N HIS A 138 9.07 13.18 5.33
CA HIS A 138 7.78 13.67 4.90
C HIS A 138 6.82 12.51 4.80
N TYR A 139 5.55 12.80 5.04
CA TYR A 139 4.44 11.86 4.91
C TYR A 139 4.46 10.64 5.83
N SER A 140 5.40 10.58 6.78
CA SER A 140 5.53 9.48 7.73
C SER A 140 4.93 9.83 9.08
N ILE A 141 4.42 8.82 9.76
CA ILE A 141 3.82 8.99 11.10
C ILE A 141 4.82 9.58 12.12
N ILE A 142 6.10 9.20 12.04
CA ILE A 142 7.11 9.68 12.97
C ILE A 142 7.51 11.11 12.64
N SER A 143 7.62 11.50 11.37
CA SER A 143 7.95 12.89 11.02
C SER A 143 6.83 13.85 11.39
N GLN A 144 5.57 13.44 11.21
CA GLN A 144 4.41 14.30 11.46
C GLN A 144 4.05 14.40 12.95
N LEU A 145 4.07 13.27 13.67
CA LEU A 145 3.60 13.20 15.06
C LEU A 145 4.74 13.11 16.08
N GLY A 146 5.97 12.81 15.64
CA GLY A 146 7.13 12.55 16.51
C GLY A 146 7.16 11.14 17.11
N PHE A 147 6.07 10.38 17.04
CA PHE A 147 5.94 9.03 17.58
C PHE A 147 4.79 8.27 16.90
N ILE A 148 4.73 6.96 17.13
CA ILE A 148 3.58 6.11 16.75
C ILE A 148 2.64 6.03 17.96
N PRO A 149 1.38 6.52 17.89
CA PRO A 149 0.45 6.47 19.02
C PRO A 149 0.22 5.03 19.50
N GLU A 150 0.14 4.83 20.82
CA GLU A 150 0.04 3.48 21.41
C GLU A 150 -1.32 2.82 21.19
N ASN A 151 -2.37 3.61 21.10
CA ASN A 151 -3.75 3.17 20.90
C ASN A 151 -4.15 3.03 19.43
N LEU A 152 -3.30 3.46 18.49
CA LEU A 152 -3.55 3.32 17.06
C LEU A 152 -3.38 1.85 16.65
N GLN A 153 -4.46 1.23 16.19
CA GLN A 153 -4.51 -0.19 15.86
C GLN A 153 -3.87 -0.46 14.49
N LEU A 154 -2.54 -0.37 14.39
CA LEU A 154 -1.82 -0.72 13.17
C LEU A 154 -1.52 -2.23 13.13
N ASP A 155 -1.67 -2.82 11.95
CA ASP A 155 -1.38 -4.24 11.71
C ASP A 155 0.10 -4.49 11.39
N ALA A 156 0.79 -3.49 10.81
CA ALA A 156 2.23 -3.52 10.57
C ALA A 156 2.82 -2.12 10.43
N LEU A 157 4.14 -2.04 10.41
CA LEU A 157 4.90 -0.83 10.09
C LEU A 157 5.78 -1.07 8.87
N GLU A 158 5.73 -0.18 7.90
CA GLU A 158 6.64 -0.20 6.75
C GLU A 158 7.85 0.70 7.00
N ILE A 159 9.04 0.15 6.80
CA ILE A 159 10.30 0.90 6.79
C ILE A 159 10.72 1.13 5.34
N SER A 160 11.13 2.36 5.02
CA SER A 160 11.57 2.73 3.69
C SER A 160 12.78 1.90 3.23
N LYS A 161 12.87 1.65 1.92
CA LYS A 161 13.95 0.85 1.34
C LYS A 161 15.36 1.39 1.63
N ASN A 162 15.50 2.70 1.78
CA ASN A 162 16.78 3.41 1.87
C ASN A 162 17.36 3.48 3.29
N LEU A 163 16.60 3.12 4.32
CA LEU A 163 17.10 3.18 5.69
C LEU A 163 18.22 2.16 5.94
N ASP A 164 19.31 2.61 6.57
CA ASP A 164 20.47 1.75 6.82
C ASP A 164 20.17 0.64 7.85
N GLN A 165 21.01 -0.39 7.89
CA GLN A 165 20.78 -1.57 8.74
C GLN A 165 20.82 -1.27 10.24
N THR A 166 21.63 -0.30 10.66
CA THR A 166 21.76 0.10 12.07
C THR A 166 20.51 0.84 12.52
N GLU A 167 20.07 1.82 11.73
CA GLU A 167 18.84 2.57 11.98
C GLU A 167 17.61 1.67 11.91
N THR A 168 17.54 0.77 10.92
CA THR A 168 16.48 -0.24 10.80
C THR A 168 16.37 -1.07 12.09
N LYS A 169 17.49 -1.60 12.61
CA LYS A 169 17.49 -2.38 13.87
C LYS A 169 17.04 -1.54 15.07
N LEU A 170 17.41 -0.26 15.11
CA LEU A 170 17.01 0.64 16.19
C LEU A 170 15.49 0.87 16.18
N ILE A 171 14.91 1.19 15.02
CA ILE A 171 13.46 1.35 14.86
C ILE A 171 12.72 0.06 15.21
N MET A 172 13.18 -1.08 14.69
CA MET A 172 12.56 -2.38 14.97
C MET A 172 12.59 -2.74 16.46
N SER A 173 13.69 -2.43 17.15
CA SER A 173 13.78 -2.61 18.61
C SER A 173 12.78 -1.71 19.35
N LYS A 174 12.70 -0.43 18.96
CA LYS A 174 11.81 0.57 19.58
C LYS A 174 10.33 0.23 19.41
N TYR A 175 9.93 -0.30 18.26
CA TYR A 175 8.53 -0.62 17.94
C TYR A 175 8.31 -2.13 17.77
N SER A 176 8.99 -2.94 18.60
CA SER A 176 9.01 -4.41 18.52
C SER A 176 7.66 -5.11 18.72
N ARG A 177 6.61 -4.38 19.08
CA ARG A 177 5.23 -4.91 19.16
C ARG A 177 4.58 -5.12 17.79
N PHE A 178 5.12 -4.53 16.74
CA PHE A 178 4.58 -4.62 15.38
C PHE A 178 5.44 -5.54 14.50
N PRO A 179 4.82 -6.27 13.55
CA PRO A 179 5.56 -6.79 12.41
C PRO A 179 6.02 -5.65 11.50
N PHE A 180 7.11 -5.89 10.77
CA PHE A 180 7.70 -4.90 9.87
C PHE A 180 7.69 -5.39 8.42
N LEU A 181 7.49 -4.44 7.52
CA LEU A 181 7.56 -4.63 6.07
C LEU A 181 8.58 -3.66 5.47
N LYS A 182 9.07 -4.02 4.29
CA LYS A 182 9.87 -3.13 3.43
C LYS A 182 9.43 -3.35 1.99
N ASN A 183 8.78 -2.35 1.41
CA ASN A 183 8.28 -2.38 0.04
C ASN A 183 9.06 -1.41 -0.86
N SER A 184 8.87 -1.52 -2.16
CA SER A 184 9.63 -0.75 -3.15
C SER A 184 9.20 0.71 -3.25
N ASP A 185 7.96 1.04 -2.87
CA ASP A 185 7.33 2.35 -3.10
C ASP A 185 7.54 2.80 -4.57
N ALA A 186 7.21 1.89 -5.48
CA ALA A 186 7.61 2.00 -6.88
C ALA A 186 6.74 3.04 -7.60
N HIS A 187 7.38 4.07 -8.14
CA HIS A 187 6.76 5.06 -9.01
C HIS A 187 7.11 4.84 -10.48
N PHE A 188 8.21 4.11 -10.72
CA PHE A 188 8.68 3.69 -12.03
C PHE A 188 8.67 2.16 -12.13
N ILE A 189 8.49 1.64 -13.34
CA ILE A 189 8.33 0.19 -13.52
C ILE A 189 9.60 -0.57 -13.15
N GLU A 190 10.76 0.06 -13.32
CA GLU A 190 12.07 -0.48 -12.97
C GLU A 190 12.27 -0.61 -11.46
N ASP A 191 11.48 0.11 -10.65
CA ASP A 191 11.53 0.02 -9.19
C ASP A 191 10.76 -1.17 -8.63
N LEU A 192 9.82 -1.71 -9.41
CA LEU A 192 8.96 -2.80 -8.98
C LEU A 192 9.79 -4.06 -8.74
N GLY A 193 9.84 -4.47 -7.47
CA GLY A 193 10.55 -5.65 -7.02
C GLY A 193 11.94 -5.41 -6.45
N ASN A 194 12.48 -4.18 -6.51
CA ASN A 194 13.82 -3.89 -5.98
C ASN A 194 13.95 -4.17 -4.48
N VAL A 195 12.84 -4.10 -3.75
CA VAL A 195 12.71 -4.67 -2.40
C VAL A 195 11.36 -5.37 -2.28
N PHE A 196 11.35 -6.52 -1.63
CA PHE A 196 10.17 -7.37 -1.44
C PHE A 196 10.27 -8.10 -0.10
N ASN A 197 9.15 -8.49 0.49
CA ASN A 197 9.11 -9.27 1.72
C ASN A 197 8.97 -10.76 1.42
N GLU A 198 9.50 -11.62 2.29
CA GLU A 198 9.32 -13.07 2.20
C GLU A 198 8.24 -13.52 3.19
N PHE A 199 7.16 -14.11 2.68
CA PHE A 199 6.07 -14.64 3.48
C PHE A 199 6.18 -16.17 3.55
N LEU A 200 6.13 -16.72 4.77
CA LEU A 200 5.88 -18.14 4.97
C LEU A 200 4.39 -18.32 5.20
N ILE A 201 3.70 -18.80 4.16
CA ILE A 201 2.25 -18.95 4.08
C ILE A 201 1.87 -20.20 3.28
N GLU A 202 0.64 -20.68 3.44
CA GLU A 202 0.16 -21.86 2.68
C GLU A 202 -0.25 -21.52 1.26
N GLN A 203 -0.84 -20.34 1.05
CA GLN A 203 -1.33 -19.87 -0.26
C GLN A 203 -1.22 -18.34 -0.35
N PRO A 204 -1.02 -17.78 -1.56
CA PRO A 204 -0.90 -16.34 -1.76
C PRO A 204 -2.28 -15.67 -1.66
N THR A 205 -2.76 -15.42 -0.44
CA THR A 205 -4.08 -14.83 -0.17
C THR A 205 -3.99 -13.76 0.90
N PHE A 206 -4.95 -12.84 0.91
CA PHE A 206 -5.06 -11.79 1.94
C PHE A 206 -5.08 -12.38 3.35
N GLU A 207 -5.89 -13.42 3.58
CA GLU A 207 -6.02 -14.05 4.90
C GLU A 207 -4.69 -14.66 5.39
N GLU A 208 -3.90 -15.23 4.49
CA GLU A 208 -2.59 -15.76 4.85
C GLU A 208 -1.56 -14.65 5.14
N ILE A 209 -1.63 -13.52 4.42
CA ILE A 209 -0.82 -12.32 4.74
C ILE A 209 -1.18 -11.81 6.13
N LYS A 210 -2.48 -11.69 6.44
CA LYS A 210 -2.97 -11.29 7.76
C LYS A 210 -2.41 -12.18 8.87
N LYS A 211 -2.54 -13.51 8.74
CA LYS A 211 -1.96 -14.46 9.70
C LYS A 211 -0.44 -14.32 9.82
N ALA A 212 0.26 -14.04 8.72
CA ALA A 212 1.70 -13.86 8.71
C ALA A 212 2.17 -12.60 9.45
N LEU A 213 1.41 -11.50 9.34
CA LEU A 213 1.65 -10.28 10.13
C LEU A 213 1.38 -10.53 11.62
N GLN A 214 0.35 -11.31 11.95
CA GLN A 214 -0.02 -11.64 13.33
C GLN A 214 0.85 -12.75 13.95
N GLY A 215 1.66 -13.45 13.17
CA GLY A 215 2.47 -14.58 13.63
C GLY A 215 1.66 -15.82 14.01
N GLU A 216 0.48 -15.99 13.42
CA GLU A 216 -0.49 -17.04 13.77
C GLU A 216 -0.31 -18.31 12.94
N ALA A 217 -0.69 -19.46 13.52
CA ALA A 217 -0.72 -20.76 12.82
C ALA A 217 0.58 -21.12 12.07
N GLY A 218 1.74 -20.66 12.58
CA GLY A 218 3.05 -20.88 11.99
C GLY A 218 3.40 -19.99 10.79
N ARG A 219 2.52 -19.05 10.41
CA ARG A 219 2.79 -18.05 9.37
C ARG A 219 3.70 -16.96 9.91
N LYS A 220 4.52 -16.39 9.03
CA LYS A 220 5.43 -15.30 9.38
C LYS A 220 5.81 -14.48 8.16
N VAL A 221 6.20 -13.24 8.40
CA VAL A 221 6.87 -12.39 7.42
C VAL A 221 8.33 -12.17 7.83
N ASN A 222 9.24 -12.24 6.87
CA ASN A 222 10.60 -11.74 7.02
C ASN A 222 10.73 -10.46 6.21
N ILE A 223 11.20 -9.39 6.86
CA ILE A 223 11.40 -8.10 6.21
C ILE A 223 12.39 -8.23 5.04
N GLY A 224 12.05 -7.54 3.96
CA GLY A 224 12.71 -7.67 2.68
C GLY A 224 14.21 -7.40 2.64
N ARG A 225 14.88 -8.12 1.73
CA ARG A 225 16.26 -7.87 1.33
C ARG A 225 16.26 -7.04 0.04
N VAL A 226 17.23 -6.15 -0.09
CA VAL A 226 17.51 -5.49 -1.37
C VAL A 226 18.16 -6.51 -2.30
N MET A 227 17.70 -6.60 -3.55
CA MET A 227 18.35 -7.45 -4.57
C MET A 227 19.73 -6.93 -4.97
#